data_AF-A0A8J6NFK2-F1
#
_entry.id   AF-A0A8J6NFK2-F1
#
_cell.length_a   1.000
_cell.length_b   1.000
_cell.length_c   1.000
_cell.angle_alpha   90.00
_cell.angle_beta   90.00
_cell.angle_gamma   90.00
#
_symmetry.space_group_name_H-M   'P 1'
#
loop_
_entity.id
_entity.type
_entity.pdbx_description
1 polymer ?
#
loop_
_entity_poly.entity_id
_entity_poly.type
_entity_poly.pdbx_seq_one_letter_code
_entity_poly.pdbx_strand_id
1 'polypeptide(L)'
;GNKKFDAKPYDLVKVAQNVGKPNRTNCLSCHANGGGGNNVKHGDIDQSLINPTSAIDVHMGVDGNDFTCNECHSSEGHKIPGNSLIVSPTGKSEVTCTTCHDAPHSGAKMGGVLNKHAKKIACQTCHIPEFAKKDATKMSWDWSQAKNPKDLPEDKRVIKEHGHAVYLFNKGKFTYEDNVVPTYAWFNGKSGAYQLGQKIDPNTVTMLNHPLGDKDDANAKIYPFKVHKAVQIYDNQNNYLITPKVWGPKNDPDAFWVNFDWNKAAAAGMKASGLEYSGSYDFTKTDTYWAINHMVSPASEALQCIDCHSDNKRMDWKSLGYTMDPMAAKKAEIRKKMSH
;
A
#
# COMPACT_ATOMS: atom_id res chain seq x y z
N GLY A 1 6.81 4.45 35.62
CA GLY A 1 6.73 3.27 36.52
C GLY A 1 7.37 2.01 35.95
N ASN A 2 8.08 2.10 34.82
CA ASN A 2 8.89 1.02 34.26
C ASN A 2 10.31 1.58 34.11
N LYS A 3 11.23 1.13 34.95
CA LYS A 3 12.61 1.68 35.06
C LYS A 3 13.35 1.76 33.73
N LYS A 4 13.02 0.93 32.73
CA LYS A 4 13.64 0.96 31.39
C LYS A 4 13.12 2.10 30.51
N PHE A 5 11.81 2.39 30.55
CA PHE A 5 11.22 3.52 29.84
C PHE A 5 11.47 4.84 30.59
N ASP A 6 11.54 4.76 31.92
CA ASP A 6 11.86 5.89 32.79
C ASP A 6 13.37 6.23 32.79
N ALA A 7 14.25 5.41 32.18
CA ALA A 7 15.70 5.62 32.15
C ALA A 7 16.15 6.75 31.19
N LYS A 8 15.28 7.16 30.27
CA LYS A 8 15.44 8.35 29.42
C LYS A 8 14.12 9.11 29.44
N PRO A 9 13.76 9.74 30.56
CA PRO A 9 12.47 10.40 30.67
C PRO A 9 12.44 11.53 29.63
N TYR A 10 11.44 11.51 28.76
CA TYR A 10 11.13 12.69 27.97
C TYR A 10 10.76 13.80 28.94
N ASP A 11 11.32 14.99 28.73
CA ASP A 11 10.87 16.17 29.45
C ASP A 11 9.50 16.57 28.93
N LEU A 12 8.46 16.02 29.56
CA LEU A 12 7.07 16.24 29.16
C LEU A 12 6.65 17.71 29.29
N VAL A 13 7.25 18.45 30.23
CA VAL A 13 7.01 19.89 30.39
C VAL A 13 7.57 20.62 29.18
N LYS A 14 8.81 20.32 28.79
CA LYS A 14 9.41 20.90 27.58
C LYS A 14 8.62 20.54 26.33
N VAL A 15 8.13 19.31 26.18
CA VAL A 15 7.28 18.91 25.05
C VAL A 15 6.00 19.75 25.01
N ALA A 16 5.29 19.88 26.15
CA ALA A 16 4.06 20.65 26.24
C ALA A 16 4.27 22.14 25.96
N GLN A 17 5.38 22.72 26.43
CA GLN A 17 5.74 24.12 26.21
C GLN A 17 6.15 24.44 24.77
N ASN A 18 6.45 23.42 23.96
CA ASN A 18 6.89 23.58 22.56
C ASN A 18 5.87 22.98 21.56
N VAL A 19 4.60 22.87 21.95
CA VAL A 19 3.52 22.45 21.05
C VAL A 19 3.33 23.47 19.91
N GLY A 20 3.00 22.99 18.71
CA GLY A 20 2.79 23.83 17.54
C GLY A 20 1.92 23.16 16.48
N LYS A 21 1.80 23.80 15.31
CA LYS A 21 1.13 23.19 14.16
C LYS A 21 1.89 21.92 13.73
N PRO A 22 1.19 20.82 13.41
CA PRO A 22 1.85 19.62 12.89
C PRO A 22 2.63 19.91 11.61
N ASN A 23 3.82 19.34 11.52
CA ASN A 23 4.63 19.29 10.30
C ASN A 23 4.74 17.84 9.80
N ARG A 24 5.47 17.63 8.69
CA ARG A 24 5.65 16.29 8.09
C ARG A 24 6.27 15.29 9.08
N THR A 25 7.21 15.69 9.93
CA THR A 25 7.80 14.81 10.96
C THR A 25 6.75 14.29 11.94
N ASN A 26 5.78 15.11 12.35
CA ASN A 26 4.71 14.67 13.25
C ASN A 26 3.87 13.56 12.60
N CYS A 27 3.45 13.75 11.35
CA CYS A 27 2.64 12.77 10.61
C CYS A 27 3.43 11.48 10.31
N LEU A 28 4.67 11.64 9.83
CA LEU A 28 5.52 10.53 9.40
C LEU A 28 6.06 9.70 10.57
N SER A 29 5.97 10.18 11.81
CA SER A 29 6.27 9.39 13.00
C SER A 29 5.52 8.04 13.00
N CYS A 30 4.28 8.05 12.52
CA CYS A 30 3.49 6.84 12.29
C CYS A 30 3.34 6.50 10.80
N HIS A 31 3.06 7.46 9.92
CA HIS A 31 2.66 7.14 8.54
C HIS A 31 3.80 6.58 7.66
N ALA A 32 5.05 6.96 7.93
CA ALA A 32 6.21 6.39 7.22
C ALA A 32 6.57 4.98 7.67
N ASN A 33 6.07 4.55 8.84
CA ASN A 33 6.48 3.32 9.47
C ASN A 33 5.31 2.33 9.58
N GLY A 34 5.60 1.04 9.42
CA GLY A 34 4.61 -0.02 9.56
C GLY A 34 5.24 -1.37 9.31
N GLY A 35 4.64 -2.47 9.74
CA GLY A 35 5.17 -3.82 9.45
C GLY A 35 6.62 -4.09 9.90
N GLY A 36 7.18 -3.23 10.76
CA GLY A 36 8.53 -3.35 11.32
C GLY A 36 9.60 -2.40 10.76
N GLY A 37 9.26 -1.38 9.95
CA GLY A 37 10.26 -0.41 9.49
C GLY A 37 9.70 0.74 8.65
N ASN A 38 10.61 1.62 8.21
CA ASN A 38 10.36 2.68 7.23
C ASN A 38 9.91 2.09 5.89
N ASN A 39 8.98 2.75 5.21
CA ASN A 39 8.40 2.42 3.90
C ASN A 39 7.90 0.97 3.66
N VAL A 40 7.84 0.13 4.69
CA VAL A 40 7.43 -1.29 4.54
C VAL A 40 5.98 -1.42 4.06
N LYS A 41 5.08 -0.49 4.44
CA LYS A 41 3.62 -0.66 4.29
C LYS A 41 3.04 -0.06 3.01
N HIS A 42 3.02 1.26 2.86
CA HIS A 42 2.35 1.94 1.74
C HIS A 42 3.21 2.00 0.48
N GLY A 43 4.52 2.28 0.63
CA GLY A 43 5.48 2.34 -0.48
C GLY A 43 5.67 3.74 -1.05
N ASP A 44 4.67 4.62 -0.97
CA ASP A 44 4.74 6.03 -1.37
C ASP A 44 4.88 7.00 -0.18
N ILE A 45 5.00 6.48 1.05
CA ILE A 45 5.17 7.29 2.26
C ILE A 45 6.33 6.73 3.09
N ASP A 46 7.44 7.46 3.10
CA ASP A 46 8.65 7.13 3.86
C ASP A 46 9.21 8.35 4.62
N GLN A 47 10.26 8.13 5.42
CA GLN A 47 10.89 9.19 6.20
C GLN A 47 11.63 10.26 5.37
N SER A 48 11.96 9.99 4.10
CA SER A 48 12.55 11.00 3.20
C SER A 48 11.57 12.13 2.89
N LEU A 49 10.26 11.87 3.01
CA LEU A 49 9.23 12.90 2.91
C LEU A 49 9.24 13.92 4.05
N ILE A 50 10.13 13.79 5.05
CA ILE A 50 10.35 14.87 6.03
C ILE A 50 10.89 16.12 5.33
N ASN A 51 11.91 15.96 4.48
CA ASN A 51 12.54 17.05 3.71
C ASN A 51 12.90 16.54 2.30
N PRO A 52 11.92 16.20 1.45
CA PRO A 52 12.18 15.65 0.14
C PRO A 52 12.62 16.75 -0.82
N THR A 53 13.23 16.39 -1.94
CA THR A 53 13.28 17.26 -3.13
C THR A 53 12.07 16.98 -4.04
N SER A 54 11.84 17.87 -5.00
CA SER A 54 10.80 17.76 -6.01
C SER A 54 10.89 16.49 -6.88
N ALA A 55 12.06 15.87 -6.95
CA ALA A 55 12.26 14.57 -7.60
C ALA A 55 11.54 13.43 -6.86
N ILE A 56 11.47 13.50 -5.52
CA ILE A 56 10.74 12.53 -4.70
C ILE A 56 9.25 12.87 -4.75
N ASP A 57 8.88 14.11 -4.43
CA ASP A 57 7.49 14.59 -4.49
C ASP A 57 7.44 16.10 -4.79
N VAL A 58 6.80 16.49 -5.89
CA VAL A 58 6.73 17.90 -6.33
C VAL A 58 5.90 18.82 -5.41
N HIS A 59 4.99 18.27 -4.61
CA HIS A 59 4.19 19.06 -3.68
C HIS A 59 4.93 19.27 -2.37
N MET A 60 5.60 18.23 -1.86
CA MET A 60 6.31 18.30 -0.58
C MET A 60 7.79 18.73 -0.70
N GLY A 61 8.34 18.85 -1.92
CA GLY A 61 9.73 19.21 -2.16
C GLY A 61 10.13 20.55 -1.56
N VAL A 62 11.19 20.55 -0.73
CA VAL A 62 11.72 21.76 -0.06
C VAL A 62 12.39 22.75 -1.02
N ASP A 63 12.71 22.29 -2.22
CA ASP A 63 13.20 23.04 -3.37
C ASP A 63 12.06 23.64 -4.23
N GLY A 64 10.80 23.49 -3.79
CA GLY A 64 9.61 23.94 -4.50
C GLY A 64 8.49 24.35 -3.56
N ASN A 65 7.36 23.63 -3.62
CA ASN A 65 6.13 23.99 -2.92
C ASN A 65 6.19 23.78 -1.39
N ASP A 66 7.06 22.89 -0.91
CA ASP A 66 7.28 22.56 0.50
C ASP A 66 5.99 22.31 1.32
N PHE A 67 4.98 21.68 0.72
CA PHE A 67 3.71 21.43 1.40
C PHE A 67 3.89 20.58 2.66
N THR A 68 3.20 20.95 3.73
CA THR A 68 2.94 20.03 4.84
C THR A 68 1.77 19.10 4.49
N CYS A 69 1.59 18.00 5.23
CA CYS A 69 0.49 17.07 4.96
C CYS A 69 -0.89 17.76 5.01
N ASN A 70 -1.03 18.76 5.89
CA ASN A 70 -2.29 19.45 6.14
C ASN A 70 -2.66 20.45 5.03
N GLU A 71 -1.76 20.76 4.09
CA GLU A 71 -2.10 21.57 2.91
C GLU A 71 -3.09 20.84 2.01
N CYS A 72 -2.92 19.52 1.84
CA CYS A 72 -3.87 18.67 1.13
C CYS A 72 -4.91 18.05 2.08
N HIS A 73 -4.47 17.58 3.25
CA HIS A 73 -5.31 16.97 4.28
C HIS A 73 -5.84 18.02 5.27
N SER A 74 -6.39 19.12 4.75
CA SER A 74 -6.90 20.22 5.56
C SER A 74 -8.04 19.73 6.45
N SER A 75 -7.85 19.85 7.76
CA SER A 75 -8.76 19.29 8.76
C SER A 75 -9.61 20.36 9.42
N GLU A 76 -10.90 20.09 9.58
CA GLU A 76 -11.81 20.87 10.42
C GLU A 76 -12.29 20.03 11.60
N GLY A 77 -12.30 20.58 12.82
CA GLY A 77 -12.76 19.87 14.02
C GLY A 77 -12.01 18.56 14.30
N HIS A 78 -10.71 18.51 14.02
CA HIS A 78 -9.85 17.31 14.10
C HIS A 78 -10.25 16.16 13.16
N LYS A 79 -11.12 16.40 12.17
CA LYS A 79 -11.42 15.44 11.12
C LYS A 79 -10.45 15.64 9.96
N ILE A 80 -9.41 14.80 9.91
CA ILE A 80 -8.43 14.80 8.83
C ILE A 80 -9.06 14.05 7.64
N PRO A 81 -9.29 14.70 6.48
CA PRO A 81 -9.89 14.05 5.33
C PRO A 81 -8.92 13.05 4.69
N GLY A 82 -9.45 12.12 3.90
CA GLY A 82 -8.66 11.14 3.17
C GLY A 82 -9.16 9.72 3.40
N ASN A 83 -9.16 8.93 2.33
CA ASN A 83 -9.83 7.64 2.34
C ASN A 83 -8.85 6.49 2.17
N SER A 84 -8.94 5.52 3.08
CA SER A 84 -8.21 4.28 2.98
C SER A 84 -9.09 3.19 2.36
N LEU A 85 -8.52 2.40 1.44
CA LEU A 85 -9.22 1.26 0.84
C LEU A 85 -9.68 0.21 1.86
N ILE A 86 -9.08 0.14 3.05
CA ILE A 86 -9.48 -0.86 4.06
C ILE A 86 -10.38 -0.27 5.14
N VAL A 87 -10.12 0.97 5.57
CA VAL A 87 -10.84 1.60 6.69
C VAL A 87 -12.13 2.27 6.23
N SER A 88 -12.15 2.80 5.01
CA SER A 88 -13.28 3.55 4.47
C SER A 88 -13.68 3.00 3.09
N PRO A 89 -14.05 1.71 3.01
CA PRO A 89 -14.21 1.01 1.73
C PRO A 89 -15.36 1.52 0.86
N THR A 90 -16.24 2.37 1.41
CA THR A 90 -17.36 2.97 0.69
C THR A 90 -17.25 4.51 0.59
N GLY A 91 -16.16 5.10 1.09
CA GLY A 91 -15.99 6.55 1.16
C GLY A 91 -15.47 7.13 -0.16
N LYS A 92 -16.01 8.29 -0.57
CA LYS A 92 -15.42 9.12 -1.64
C LYS A 92 -14.23 9.93 -1.11
N SER A 93 -13.08 9.89 -1.78
CA SER A 93 -11.92 10.67 -1.34
C SER A 93 -12.23 12.17 -1.45
N GLU A 94 -12.11 12.88 -0.34
CA GLU A 94 -12.27 14.33 -0.28
C GLU A 94 -10.99 15.06 -0.74
N VAL A 95 -9.84 14.38 -0.66
CA VAL A 95 -8.57 14.88 -1.19
C VAL A 95 -8.39 14.38 -2.62
N THR A 96 -8.38 15.31 -3.58
CA THR A 96 -8.24 15.01 -5.01
C THR A 96 -7.34 16.02 -5.70
N CYS A 97 -6.69 15.64 -6.79
CA CYS A 97 -5.85 16.55 -7.59
C CYS A 97 -6.68 17.72 -8.15
N THR A 98 -7.96 17.47 -8.46
CA THR A 98 -8.86 18.43 -9.08
C THR A 98 -9.31 19.57 -8.17
N THR A 99 -9.02 19.49 -6.86
CA THR A 99 -9.25 20.61 -5.95
C THR A 99 -8.33 21.80 -6.28
N CYS A 100 -7.11 21.55 -6.75
CA CYS A 100 -6.14 22.59 -7.11
C CYS A 100 -5.90 22.68 -8.63
N HIS A 101 -6.16 21.62 -9.39
CA HIS A 101 -5.87 21.54 -10.82
C HIS A 101 -7.14 21.36 -11.66
N ASP A 102 -7.50 22.36 -12.47
CA ASP A 102 -8.57 22.25 -13.46
C ASP A 102 -7.99 22.16 -14.89
N ALA A 103 -8.41 21.15 -15.64
CA ALA A 103 -7.96 20.86 -17.01
C ALA A 103 -6.45 21.13 -17.27
N PRO A 104 -5.52 20.51 -16.51
CA PRO A 104 -4.14 20.97 -16.35
C PRO A 104 -3.29 20.92 -17.62
N HIS A 105 -3.75 20.23 -18.67
CA HIS A 105 -2.98 20.06 -19.89
C HIS A 105 -3.32 21.07 -20.99
N SER A 106 -4.14 22.10 -20.73
CA SER A 106 -4.67 22.99 -21.79
C SER A 106 -3.59 23.74 -22.59
N GLY A 107 -2.39 23.94 -22.02
CA GLY A 107 -1.24 24.54 -22.72
C GLY A 107 -0.35 23.56 -23.49
N ALA A 108 -0.59 22.25 -23.41
CA ALA A 108 0.22 21.24 -24.08
C ALA A 108 -0.28 20.96 -25.51
N LYS A 109 0.63 20.62 -26.43
CA LYS A 109 0.32 20.32 -27.84
C LYS A 109 -0.81 19.30 -28.02
N MET A 110 -0.88 18.29 -27.15
CA MET A 110 -1.91 17.24 -27.13
C MET A 110 -2.83 17.35 -25.91
N GLY A 111 -2.96 18.54 -25.34
CA GLY A 111 -3.68 18.81 -24.10
C GLY A 111 -5.12 18.32 -24.08
N GLY A 112 -5.86 18.52 -25.17
CA GLY A 112 -7.23 18.03 -25.30
C GLY A 112 -7.33 16.49 -25.23
N VAL A 113 -6.33 15.77 -25.73
CA VAL A 113 -6.27 14.30 -25.64
C VAL A 113 -5.92 13.87 -24.22
N LEU A 114 -4.97 14.51 -23.56
CA LEU A 114 -4.61 14.20 -22.17
C LEU A 114 -5.77 14.49 -21.20
N ASN A 115 -6.45 15.62 -21.36
CA ASN A 115 -7.66 15.95 -20.60
C ASN A 115 -8.80 14.96 -20.87
N LYS A 116 -8.88 14.37 -22.07
CA LYS A 116 -9.83 13.27 -22.35
C LYS A 116 -9.44 11.98 -21.63
N HIS A 117 -8.14 11.66 -21.51
CA HIS A 117 -7.68 10.52 -20.72
C HIS A 117 -8.04 10.67 -19.25
N ALA A 118 -7.96 11.88 -18.69
CA ALA A 118 -8.33 12.15 -17.29
C ALA A 118 -9.78 11.77 -16.92
N LYS A 119 -10.66 11.50 -17.90
CA LYS A 119 -12.00 10.96 -17.69
C LYS A 119 -12.01 9.48 -17.29
N LYS A 120 -11.02 8.69 -17.73
CA LYS A 120 -10.91 7.24 -17.48
C LYS A 120 -9.60 6.82 -16.81
N ILE A 121 -8.61 7.70 -16.73
CA ILE A 121 -7.32 7.49 -16.10
C ILE A 121 -7.18 8.50 -14.95
N ALA A 122 -6.81 8.04 -13.76
CA ALA A 122 -6.54 8.92 -12.62
C ALA A 122 -5.25 9.73 -12.84
N CYS A 123 -5.17 10.93 -12.27
CA CYS A 123 -3.97 11.76 -12.35
C CYS A 123 -2.74 11.01 -11.82
N GLN A 124 -2.91 10.32 -10.68
CA GLN A 124 -1.89 9.50 -10.04
C GLN A 124 -1.26 8.48 -11.00
N THR A 125 -2.05 7.86 -11.89
CA THR A 125 -1.57 6.84 -12.82
C THR A 125 -0.48 7.36 -13.74
N CYS A 126 -0.62 8.59 -14.24
CA CYS A 126 0.38 9.20 -15.12
C CYS A 126 1.49 9.91 -14.34
N HIS A 127 1.15 10.51 -13.21
CA HIS A 127 2.07 11.39 -12.48
C HIS A 127 2.83 10.71 -11.34
N ILE A 128 2.57 9.44 -11.04
CA ILE A 128 3.35 8.62 -10.11
C ILE A 128 3.82 7.37 -10.87
N PRO A 129 4.83 7.50 -11.76
CA PRO A 129 5.29 6.40 -12.59
C PRO A 129 5.96 5.28 -11.77
N GLU A 130 6.49 5.62 -10.61
CA GLU A 130 7.12 4.71 -9.66
C GLU A 130 6.94 5.22 -8.23
N PHE A 131 6.89 4.29 -7.27
CA PHE A 131 6.93 4.57 -5.83
C PHE A 131 8.14 3.88 -5.20
N ALA A 132 8.35 4.06 -3.89
CA ALA A 132 9.57 3.62 -3.21
C ALA A 132 10.83 4.17 -3.88
N LYS A 133 10.79 5.47 -4.20
CA LYS A 133 11.88 6.19 -4.87
C LYS A 133 13.15 6.30 -4.02
N LYS A 134 13.00 6.30 -2.70
CA LYS A 134 14.10 6.57 -1.76
C LYS A 134 14.43 5.41 -0.83
N ASP A 135 13.43 4.63 -0.43
CA ASP A 135 13.58 3.50 0.49
C ASP A 135 12.74 2.33 -0.02
N ALA A 136 13.30 1.12 -0.04
CA ALA A 136 12.63 -0.04 -0.59
C ALA A 136 11.38 -0.38 0.21
N THR A 137 10.32 -0.78 -0.49
CA THR A 137 9.08 -1.22 0.14
C THR A 137 8.98 -2.74 0.18
N LYS A 138 8.42 -3.30 1.25
CA LYS A 138 8.13 -4.74 1.31
C LYS A 138 7.03 -5.09 0.32
N MET A 139 7.30 -6.01 -0.59
CA MET A 139 6.36 -6.48 -1.63
C MET A 139 5.73 -7.81 -1.27
N SER A 140 6.42 -8.64 -0.48
CA SER A 140 5.83 -9.86 0.04
C SER A 140 6.23 -10.21 1.47
N TRP A 141 5.36 -10.99 2.13
CA TRP A 141 5.60 -11.56 3.46
C TRP A 141 5.07 -12.99 3.55
N ASP A 142 5.97 -13.96 3.62
CA ASP A 142 5.65 -15.36 3.84
C ASP A 142 5.87 -15.78 5.31
N TRP A 143 4.79 -15.88 6.08
CA TRP A 143 4.81 -16.31 7.48
C TRP A 143 5.04 -17.82 7.64
N SER A 144 4.79 -18.64 6.62
CA SER A 144 5.01 -20.09 6.69
C SER A 144 6.48 -20.43 6.89
N GLN A 145 7.38 -19.50 6.55
CA GLN A 145 8.82 -19.63 6.70
C GLN A 145 9.34 -19.24 8.11
N ALA A 146 8.46 -18.81 9.02
CA ALA A 146 8.86 -18.57 10.40
C ALA A 146 9.27 -19.88 11.07
N LYS A 147 10.38 -19.86 11.82
CA LYS A 147 10.98 -21.05 12.44
C LYS A 147 11.41 -20.75 13.85
N ASN A 148 11.35 -21.77 14.71
CA ASN A 148 11.88 -21.68 16.06
C ASN A 148 13.38 -21.34 15.98
N PRO A 149 13.87 -20.33 16.74
CA PRO A 149 15.30 -19.99 16.71
C PRO A 149 16.19 -21.15 17.18
N LYS A 150 15.65 -22.14 17.92
CA LYS A 150 16.36 -23.35 18.32
C LYS A 150 16.68 -24.28 17.15
N ASP A 151 15.90 -24.21 16.07
CA ASP A 151 16.05 -25.03 14.88
C ASP A 151 16.95 -24.36 13.82
N LEU A 152 17.54 -23.21 14.16
CA LEU A 152 18.33 -22.39 13.26
C LEU A 152 19.68 -21.99 13.88
N PRO A 153 20.78 -22.06 13.11
CA PRO A 153 22.02 -21.38 13.45
C PRO A 153 21.78 -19.90 13.70
N GLU A 154 22.54 -19.30 14.63
CA GLU A 154 22.35 -17.91 15.04
C GLU A 154 22.49 -16.91 13.88
N ASP A 155 23.45 -17.15 12.99
CA ASP A 155 23.69 -16.35 11.77
C ASP A 155 22.59 -16.50 10.71
N LYS A 156 21.69 -17.48 10.85
CA LYS A 156 20.55 -17.70 9.95
C LYS A 156 19.22 -17.20 10.53
N ARG A 157 19.19 -16.69 11.76
CA ARG A 157 17.96 -16.19 12.39
C ARG A 157 17.50 -14.86 11.78
N VAL A 158 18.44 -14.06 11.27
CA VAL A 158 18.16 -12.78 10.61
C VAL A 158 19.02 -12.71 9.37
N ILE A 159 18.39 -12.55 8.20
CA ILE A 159 19.11 -12.34 6.93
C ILE A 159 18.76 -10.95 6.45
N LYS A 160 19.80 -10.18 6.09
CA LYS A 160 19.67 -8.83 5.55
C LYS A 160 20.25 -8.78 4.14
N GLU A 161 19.54 -8.10 3.25
CA GLU A 161 19.97 -7.80 1.89
C GLU A 161 19.65 -6.33 1.62
N HIS A 162 20.56 -5.60 0.97
CA HIS A 162 20.39 -4.18 0.62
C HIS A 162 19.91 -3.28 1.78
N GLY A 163 20.33 -3.56 3.02
CA GLY A 163 19.93 -2.79 4.21
C GLY A 163 18.60 -3.22 4.86
N HIS A 164 17.83 -4.11 4.22
CA HIS A 164 16.55 -4.60 4.72
C HIS A 164 16.67 -6.01 5.28
N ALA A 165 15.99 -6.31 6.39
CA ALA A 165 15.79 -7.69 6.80
C ALA A 165 14.85 -8.38 5.79
N VAL A 166 15.35 -9.37 5.07
CA VAL A 166 14.62 -10.22 4.11
C VAL A 166 14.20 -11.56 4.71
N TYR A 167 14.75 -11.91 5.87
CA TYR A 167 14.28 -13.01 6.70
C TYR A 167 14.40 -12.65 8.17
N LEU A 168 13.37 -13.00 8.93
CA LEU A 168 13.38 -12.96 10.39
C LEU A 168 12.75 -14.25 10.90
N PHE A 169 13.47 -15.01 11.71
CA PHE A 169 12.99 -16.30 12.24
C PHE A 169 11.57 -16.25 12.83
N ASN A 170 11.21 -15.14 13.49
CA ASN A 170 9.91 -14.93 14.12
C ASN A 170 8.82 -14.36 13.20
N LYS A 171 9.14 -14.06 11.94
CA LYS A 171 8.19 -13.48 10.98
C LYS A 171 8.20 -14.17 9.62
N GLY A 172 9.22 -14.96 9.30
CA GLY A 172 9.38 -15.61 8.01
C GLY A 172 10.14 -14.76 6.99
N LYS A 173 9.80 -14.93 5.71
CA LYS A 173 10.56 -14.39 4.58
C LYS A 173 9.87 -13.16 3.97
N PHE A 174 10.65 -12.23 3.47
CA PHE A 174 10.17 -11.03 2.79
C PHE A 174 10.85 -10.83 1.44
N THR A 175 10.21 -10.04 0.58
CA THR A 175 10.86 -9.41 -0.57
C THR A 175 10.68 -7.89 -0.47
N TYR A 176 11.69 -7.15 -0.96
CA TYR A 176 11.69 -5.70 -1.03
C TYR A 176 12.03 -5.28 -2.45
N GLU A 177 11.46 -4.17 -2.89
CA GLU A 177 11.73 -3.57 -4.19
C GLU A 177 11.81 -2.04 -4.06
N ASP A 178 12.70 -1.44 -4.86
CA ASP A 178 12.87 0.00 -5.04
C ASP A 178 12.28 0.43 -6.39
N ASN A 179 11.90 1.71 -6.53
CA ASN A 179 11.42 2.30 -7.79
C ASN A 179 10.33 1.43 -8.46
N VAL A 180 9.35 1.04 -7.66
CA VAL A 180 8.37 0.02 -8.03
C VAL A 180 7.34 0.62 -8.97
N VAL A 181 7.12 -0.05 -10.09
CA VAL A 181 6.01 0.26 -11.02
C VAL A 181 4.68 -0.13 -10.36
N PRO A 182 3.71 0.79 -10.25
CA PRO A 182 2.39 0.44 -9.71
C PRO A 182 1.67 -0.61 -10.54
N THR A 183 0.85 -1.41 -9.86
CA THR A 183 -0.22 -2.19 -10.50
C THR A 183 -1.38 -1.26 -10.81
N TYR A 184 -1.90 -1.32 -12.03
CA TYR A 184 -3.04 -0.48 -12.43
C TYR A 184 -4.34 -1.27 -12.41
N ALA A 185 -5.37 -0.72 -11.77
CA ALA A 185 -6.68 -1.35 -11.67
C ALA A 185 -7.80 -0.31 -11.75
N TRP A 186 -8.98 -0.73 -12.19
CA TRP A 186 -10.18 0.10 -12.13
C TRP A 186 -10.59 0.34 -10.68
N PHE A 187 -10.91 1.59 -10.37
CA PHE A 187 -11.37 2.01 -9.05
C PHE A 187 -12.45 3.07 -9.18
N ASN A 188 -13.61 2.79 -8.59
CA ASN A 188 -14.78 3.68 -8.56
C ASN A 188 -14.97 4.41 -7.22
N GLY A 189 -13.94 4.38 -6.36
CA GLY A 189 -14.00 4.94 -5.00
C GLY A 189 -14.47 3.94 -3.94
N LYS A 190 -14.84 2.72 -4.33
CA LYS A 190 -15.20 1.64 -3.40
C LYS A 190 -14.20 0.50 -3.46
N SER A 191 -14.06 -0.22 -2.36
CA SER A 191 -13.21 -1.40 -2.25
C SER A 191 -13.92 -2.55 -1.56
N GLY A 192 -13.57 -3.77 -1.95
CA GLY A 192 -13.89 -4.96 -1.17
C GLY A 192 -12.91 -5.07 0.00
N ALA A 193 -13.38 -5.62 1.12
CA ALA A 193 -12.56 -5.90 2.29
C ALA A 193 -12.98 -7.23 2.91
N TYR A 194 -12.00 -8.10 3.16
CA TYR A 194 -12.19 -9.32 3.93
C TYR A 194 -12.67 -8.98 5.34
N GLN A 195 -13.78 -9.60 5.75
CA GLN A 195 -14.31 -9.43 7.10
C GLN A 195 -13.84 -10.56 8.01
N LEU A 196 -13.58 -10.24 9.27
CA LEU A 196 -13.17 -11.23 10.27
C LEU A 196 -14.21 -12.37 10.35
N GLY A 197 -13.75 -13.62 10.18
CA GLY A 197 -14.60 -14.82 10.17
C GLY A 197 -15.21 -15.16 8.81
N GLN A 198 -15.00 -14.35 7.78
CA GLN A 198 -15.42 -14.68 6.42
C GLN A 198 -14.67 -15.92 5.91
N LYS A 199 -15.40 -16.84 5.28
CA LYS A 199 -14.79 -18.04 4.69
C LYS A 199 -13.92 -17.69 3.49
N ILE A 200 -12.86 -18.48 3.30
CA ILE A 200 -11.92 -18.40 2.19
C ILE A 200 -11.88 -19.73 1.43
N ASP A 201 -11.37 -19.69 0.19
CA ASP A 201 -10.90 -20.89 -0.52
C ASP A 201 -9.36 -20.89 -0.47
N PRO A 202 -8.72 -21.83 0.25
CA PRO A 202 -7.28 -21.84 0.41
C PRO A 202 -6.50 -22.15 -0.88
N ASN A 203 -7.18 -22.64 -1.93
CA ASN A 203 -6.57 -22.92 -3.24
C ASN A 203 -6.44 -21.69 -4.14
N THR A 204 -7.09 -20.58 -3.76
CA THR A 204 -7.04 -19.31 -4.48
C THR A 204 -6.47 -18.21 -3.60
N VAL A 205 -6.06 -17.10 -4.21
CA VAL A 205 -5.56 -15.95 -3.46
C VAL A 205 -6.75 -15.23 -2.82
N THR A 206 -6.75 -15.11 -1.50
CA THR A 206 -7.77 -14.31 -0.80
C THR A 206 -7.39 -12.83 -0.82
N MET A 207 -8.26 -12.00 -1.38
CA MET A 207 -8.06 -10.54 -1.42
C MET A 207 -8.47 -9.95 -0.06
N LEU A 208 -7.51 -9.50 0.75
CA LEU A 208 -7.82 -8.85 2.03
C LEU A 208 -8.52 -7.51 1.80
N ASN A 209 -8.12 -6.82 0.74
CA ASN A 209 -8.87 -5.73 0.16
C ASN A 209 -8.53 -5.62 -1.34
N HIS A 210 -9.40 -4.98 -2.10
CA HIS A 210 -9.17 -4.71 -3.52
C HIS A 210 -10.03 -3.54 -4.01
N PRO A 211 -9.57 -2.75 -5.00
CA PRO A 211 -10.40 -1.73 -5.62
C PRO A 211 -11.56 -2.38 -6.39
N LEU A 212 -12.73 -1.74 -6.34
CA LEU A 212 -13.90 -2.14 -7.12
C LEU A 212 -14.10 -1.21 -8.32
N GLY A 213 -14.74 -1.75 -9.34
CA GLY A 213 -15.01 -1.06 -10.59
C GLY A 213 -14.43 -1.83 -11.77
N ASP A 214 -14.89 -1.47 -12.96
CA ASP A 214 -14.44 -2.05 -14.21
C ASP A 214 -14.49 -0.98 -15.31
N LYS A 215 -14.21 -1.40 -16.55
CA LYS A 215 -14.17 -0.51 -17.71
C LYS A 215 -15.52 0.13 -18.03
N ASP A 216 -16.61 -0.59 -17.79
CA ASP A 216 -17.97 -0.20 -18.14
C ASP A 216 -18.62 0.65 -17.03
N ASP A 217 -18.08 0.61 -15.81
CA ASP A 217 -18.42 1.55 -14.75
C ASP A 217 -18.06 3.00 -15.14
N ALA A 218 -19.08 3.85 -15.22
CA ALA A 218 -18.93 5.26 -15.58
C ALA A 218 -18.18 6.08 -14.52
N ASN A 219 -18.17 5.62 -13.27
CA ASN A 219 -17.48 6.29 -12.16
C ASN A 219 -16.05 5.76 -11.95
N ALA A 220 -15.70 4.64 -12.58
CA ALA A 220 -14.38 4.06 -12.44
C ALA A 220 -13.33 4.76 -13.32
N LYS A 221 -12.14 4.94 -12.75
CA LYS A 221 -10.92 5.27 -13.47
C LYS A 221 -9.84 4.25 -13.16
N ILE A 222 -8.82 4.16 -14.01
CA ILE A 222 -7.62 3.36 -13.74
C ILE A 222 -6.73 4.13 -12.77
N TYR A 223 -6.46 3.54 -11.60
CA TYR A 223 -5.62 4.07 -10.52
C TYR A 223 -4.37 3.20 -10.30
N PRO A 224 -3.27 3.76 -9.75
CA PRO A 224 -2.08 3.02 -9.37
C PRO A 224 -2.19 2.46 -7.95
N PHE A 225 -1.73 1.22 -7.78
CA PHE A 225 -1.72 0.51 -6.50
C PHE A 225 -0.39 -0.20 -6.28
N LYS A 226 0.07 -0.21 -5.03
CA LYS A 226 0.95 -1.26 -4.53
C LYS A 226 0.11 -2.49 -4.20
N VAL A 227 0.56 -3.66 -4.65
CA VAL A 227 0.00 -4.94 -4.23
C VAL A 227 1.01 -5.65 -3.33
N HIS A 228 0.66 -5.82 -2.06
CA HIS A 228 1.43 -6.61 -1.11
C HIS A 228 0.89 -8.03 -1.07
N LYS A 229 1.76 -9.01 -1.32
CA LYS A 229 1.42 -10.44 -1.30
C LYS A 229 1.84 -11.07 0.02
N ALA A 230 1.05 -11.97 0.57
CA ALA A 230 1.42 -12.68 1.78
C ALA A 230 1.02 -14.15 1.77
N VAL A 231 1.72 -14.93 2.57
CA VAL A 231 1.31 -16.27 2.98
C VAL A 231 1.06 -16.21 4.48
N GLN A 232 -0.18 -16.45 4.89
CA GLN A 232 -0.62 -16.24 6.28
C GLN A 232 -1.45 -17.41 6.79
N ILE A 233 -1.51 -17.52 8.12
CA ILE A 233 -2.16 -18.61 8.82
C ILE A 233 -3.70 -18.54 8.68
N TYR A 234 -4.33 -19.70 8.47
CA TYR A 234 -5.79 -19.87 8.43
C TYR A 234 -6.19 -21.18 9.13
N ASP A 235 -7.44 -21.24 9.58
CA ASP A 235 -8.02 -22.45 10.19
C ASP A 235 -8.47 -23.41 9.07
N ASN A 236 -7.84 -24.57 8.97
CA ASN A 236 -8.04 -25.50 7.84
C ASN A 236 -9.31 -26.37 7.94
N GLN A 237 -10.06 -26.27 9.03
CA GLN A 237 -11.39 -26.90 9.16
C GLN A 237 -12.48 -25.86 8.96
N ASN A 238 -12.34 -24.69 9.57
CA ASN A 238 -13.33 -23.63 9.49
C ASN A 238 -13.21 -22.76 8.24
N ASN A 239 -12.05 -22.82 7.56
CA ASN A 239 -11.72 -22.09 6.34
C ASN A 239 -11.85 -20.58 6.47
N TYR A 240 -11.29 -19.98 7.52
CA TYR A 240 -11.12 -18.52 7.61
C TYR A 240 -9.74 -18.16 8.15
N LEU A 241 -9.30 -16.94 7.88
CA LEU A 241 -8.01 -16.43 8.31
C LEU A 241 -7.94 -16.36 9.83
N ILE A 242 -6.81 -16.77 10.40
CA ILE A 242 -6.57 -16.71 11.84
C ILE A 242 -5.98 -15.33 12.18
N THR A 243 -6.40 -14.76 13.31
CA THR A 243 -5.79 -13.55 13.90
C THR A 243 -4.87 -13.97 15.05
N PRO A 244 -3.62 -14.42 14.78
CA PRO A 244 -2.79 -15.03 15.80
C PRO A 244 -2.26 -14.00 16.81
N LYS A 245 -2.12 -14.42 18.07
CA LYS A 245 -1.38 -13.65 19.07
C LYS A 245 0.12 -13.75 18.82
N VAL A 246 0.67 -12.79 18.07
CA VAL A 246 2.10 -12.81 17.72
C VAL A 246 3.01 -12.28 18.82
N TRP A 247 2.55 -11.29 19.59
CA TRP A 247 3.35 -10.59 20.60
C TRP A 247 2.88 -10.90 22.02
N GLY A 248 3.84 -10.92 22.95
CA GLY A 248 3.63 -11.02 24.40
C GLY A 248 4.94 -10.80 25.16
N PRO A 249 4.91 -10.56 26.48
CA PRO A 249 6.12 -10.55 27.31
C PRO A 249 6.83 -11.91 27.25
N LYS A 250 8.12 -11.97 27.65
CA LYS A 250 8.96 -13.18 27.53
C LYS A 250 8.40 -14.43 28.21
N ASN A 251 7.48 -14.29 29.16
CA ASN A 251 6.84 -15.37 29.90
C ASN A 251 5.42 -15.66 29.41
N ASP A 252 4.96 -15.03 28.32
CA ASP A 252 3.64 -15.27 27.73
C ASP A 252 3.66 -16.59 26.97
N PRO A 253 2.98 -17.65 27.44
CA PRO A 253 3.03 -18.97 26.82
C PRO A 253 2.28 -19.04 25.50
N ASP A 254 1.46 -18.02 25.18
CA ASP A 254 0.56 -18.02 24.03
C ASP A 254 1.09 -17.18 22.86
N ALA A 255 2.12 -16.36 23.09
CA ALA A 255 2.68 -15.49 22.06
C ALA A 255 3.60 -16.26 21.10
N PHE A 256 3.34 -16.15 19.80
CA PHE A 256 4.15 -16.82 18.77
C PHE A 256 5.63 -16.41 18.84
N TRP A 257 5.94 -15.12 18.99
CA TRP A 257 7.34 -14.64 19.05
C TRP A 257 8.10 -15.08 20.30
N VAL A 258 7.43 -15.69 21.28
CA VAL A 258 8.04 -16.22 22.50
C VAL A 258 8.25 -17.73 22.38
N ASN A 259 7.21 -18.47 21.99
CA ASN A 259 7.21 -19.94 22.09
C ASN A 259 7.26 -20.66 20.73
N PHE A 260 7.01 -19.95 19.63
CA PHE A 260 7.01 -20.51 18.28
C PHE A 260 5.99 -21.64 18.09
N ASP A 261 4.86 -21.55 18.80
CA ASP A 261 3.73 -22.47 18.72
C ASP A 261 2.53 -21.77 18.06
N TRP A 262 2.25 -22.16 16.81
CA TRP A 262 1.14 -21.60 16.04
C TRP A 262 -0.22 -22.00 16.59
N ASN A 263 -0.39 -23.20 17.14
CA ASN A 263 -1.67 -23.63 17.71
C ASN A 263 -2.03 -22.78 18.93
N LYS A 264 -1.07 -22.51 19.82
CA LYS A 264 -1.30 -21.63 20.97
C LYS A 264 -1.60 -20.19 20.56
N ALA A 265 -0.81 -19.65 19.62
CA ALA A 265 -1.02 -18.29 19.13
C ALA A 265 -2.36 -18.14 18.40
N ALA A 266 -2.77 -19.15 17.64
CA ALA A 266 -4.07 -19.22 16.99
C ALA A 266 -5.19 -19.28 18.03
N ALA A 267 -5.15 -20.23 18.96
CA ALA A 267 -6.18 -20.38 20.00
C ALA A 267 -6.39 -19.10 20.82
N ALA A 268 -5.29 -18.48 21.29
CA ALA A 268 -5.37 -17.25 22.07
C ALA A 268 -5.88 -16.06 21.25
N GLY A 269 -5.40 -15.93 20.00
CA GLY A 269 -5.79 -14.85 19.12
C GLY A 269 -7.24 -14.94 18.63
N MET A 270 -7.70 -16.14 18.29
CA MET A 270 -9.09 -16.39 17.87
C MET A 270 -10.08 -16.21 19.02
N LYS A 271 -9.74 -16.68 20.22
CA LYS A 271 -10.51 -16.40 21.44
C LYS A 271 -10.66 -14.90 21.69
N ALA A 272 -9.59 -14.12 21.54
CA ALA A 272 -9.65 -12.67 21.69
C ALA A 272 -10.51 -11.99 20.60
N SER A 273 -10.51 -12.54 19.40
CA SER A 273 -11.34 -12.10 18.27
C SER A 273 -12.79 -12.58 18.31
N GLY A 274 -13.17 -13.41 19.29
CA GLY A 274 -14.52 -13.98 19.39
C GLY A 274 -14.84 -15.00 18.30
N LEU A 275 -13.83 -15.65 17.74
CA LEU A 275 -13.98 -16.70 16.73
C LEU A 275 -13.52 -18.05 17.26
N GLU A 276 -14.17 -19.12 16.78
CA GLU A 276 -13.76 -20.48 17.08
C GLU A 276 -12.44 -20.84 16.41
N TYR A 277 -11.68 -21.72 17.05
CA TYR A 277 -10.48 -22.33 16.48
C TYR A 277 -10.60 -23.84 16.54
N SER A 278 -10.46 -24.51 15.40
CA SER A 278 -10.63 -25.96 15.27
C SER A 278 -9.52 -26.78 15.95
N GLY A 279 -8.42 -26.14 16.33
CA GLY A 279 -7.21 -26.83 16.78
C GLY A 279 -6.27 -27.22 15.65
N SER A 280 -6.57 -26.84 14.40
CA SER A 280 -5.70 -27.09 13.25
C SER A 280 -5.58 -25.86 12.36
N TYR A 281 -4.41 -25.67 11.78
CA TYR A 281 -4.11 -24.54 10.91
C TYR A 281 -3.32 -25.00 9.69
N ASP A 282 -3.33 -24.17 8.67
CA ASP A 282 -2.38 -24.23 7.55
C ASP A 282 -2.12 -22.79 7.06
N PHE A 283 -1.41 -22.61 5.95
CA PHE A 283 -1.11 -21.32 5.36
C PHE A 283 -1.76 -21.15 4.00
N THR A 284 -2.22 -19.94 3.72
CA THR A 284 -2.86 -19.58 2.46
C THR A 284 -2.34 -18.25 1.92
N LYS A 285 -2.51 -18.04 0.63
CA LYS A 285 -2.05 -16.84 -0.08
C LYS A 285 -3.08 -15.72 0.03
N THR A 286 -2.59 -14.50 0.24
CA THR A 286 -3.42 -13.31 0.31
C THR A 286 -2.77 -12.15 -0.42
N ASP A 287 -3.58 -11.26 -0.97
CA ASP A 287 -3.13 -10.02 -1.58
C ASP A 287 -3.83 -8.83 -0.91
N THR A 288 -3.13 -7.71 -0.83
CA THR A 288 -3.61 -6.45 -0.24
C THR A 288 -3.23 -5.29 -1.14
N TYR A 289 -4.19 -4.43 -1.46
CA TYR A 289 -4.02 -3.29 -2.36
C TYR A 289 -3.89 -1.99 -1.55
N TRP A 290 -2.83 -1.23 -1.78
CA TRP A 290 -2.68 0.14 -1.27
C TRP A 290 -2.63 1.13 -2.42
N ALA A 291 -3.52 2.12 -2.39
CA ALA A 291 -3.52 3.18 -3.39
C ALA A 291 -2.27 4.04 -3.25
N ILE A 292 -1.65 4.34 -4.39
CA ILE A 292 -0.48 5.21 -4.48
C ILE A 292 -0.96 6.63 -4.79
N ASN A 293 -0.68 7.57 -3.89
CA ASN A 293 -1.17 8.95 -3.97
C ASN A 293 -0.10 10.03 -3.74
N HIS A 294 1.06 9.65 -3.21
CA HIS A 294 2.21 10.53 -2.97
C HIS A 294 3.37 10.14 -3.90
N MET A 295 4.48 10.85 -3.77
CA MET A 295 5.64 10.75 -4.66
C MET A 295 5.34 11.21 -6.09
N VAL A 296 4.47 12.22 -6.23
CA VAL A 296 4.14 12.79 -7.54
C VAL A 296 5.42 13.32 -8.19
N SER A 297 5.76 12.79 -9.36
CA SER A 297 6.95 13.15 -10.13
C SER A 297 6.80 14.50 -10.84
N PRO A 298 7.93 15.16 -11.18
CA PRO A 298 7.95 16.27 -12.13
C PRO A 298 7.19 15.95 -13.42
N ALA A 299 6.56 16.96 -14.02
CA ALA A 299 5.75 16.78 -15.23
C ALA A 299 6.53 16.18 -16.42
N SER A 300 7.85 16.42 -16.47
CA SER A 300 8.76 15.84 -17.47
C SER A 300 8.95 14.32 -17.35
N GLU A 301 8.63 13.74 -16.19
CA GLU A 301 8.76 12.31 -15.90
C GLU A 301 7.40 11.60 -15.85
N ALA A 302 6.30 12.33 -16.06
CA ALA A 302 4.98 11.73 -16.17
C ALA A 302 4.95 10.73 -17.34
N LEU A 303 4.14 9.67 -17.20
CA LEU A 303 3.96 8.68 -18.26
C LEU A 303 3.49 9.36 -19.55
N GLN A 304 4.18 9.03 -20.63
CA GLN A 304 3.90 9.48 -21.98
C GLN A 304 3.05 8.44 -22.73
N CYS A 305 2.59 8.82 -23.92
CA CYS A 305 1.71 7.97 -24.74
C CYS A 305 2.29 6.57 -24.97
N ILE A 306 3.60 6.49 -25.26
CA ILE A 306 4.28 5.23 -25.58
C ILE A 306 4.47 4.33 -24.37
N ASP A 307 4.39 4.86 -23.14
CA ASP A 307 4.52 4.03 -21.95
C ASP A 307 3.33 3.07 -21.83
N CYS A 308 2.16 3.46 -22.34
CA CYS A 308 0.93 2.65 -22.30
C CYS A 308 0.55 2.06 -23.67
N HIS A 309 0.80 2.78 -24.77
CA HIS A 309 0.34 2.45 -26.13
C HIS A 309 1.45 1.90 -27.04
N SER A 310 2.39 1.16 -26.45
CA SER A 310 3.42 0.42 -27.19
C SER A 310 3.61 -0.95 -26.56
N ASP A 311 4.64 -1.69 -26.99
CA ASP A 311 5.02 -2.95 -26.36
C ASP A 311 5.51 -2.78 -24.91
N ASN A 312 5.71 -1.52 -24.46
CA ASN A 312 5.94 -1.18 -23.07
C ASN A 312 4.71 -1.56 -22.22
N LYS A 313 4.90 -2.52 -21.33
CA LYS A 313 3.83 -3.20 -20.59
C LYS A 313 3.31 -2.42 -19.38
N ARG A 314 3.21 -1.08 -19.41
CA ARG A 314 2.62 -0.37 -18.26
C ARG A 314 1.16 -0.78 -18.06
N MET A 315 0.39 -0.90 -19.14
CA MET A 315 -1.01 -1.30 -19.08
C MET A 315 -1.19 -2.75 -19.53
N ASP A 316 -1.59 -3.62 -18.62
CA ASP A 316 -2.15 -4.92 -18.99
C ASP A 316 -3.60 -4.72 -19.46
N TRP A 317 -3.74 -4.36 -20.74
CA TRP A 317 -5.02 -4.10 -21.38
C TRP A 317 -6.02 -5.23 -21.21
N LYS A 318 -5.56 -6.50 -21.25
CA LYS A 318 -6.43 -7.67 -21.10
C LYS A 318 -7.00 -7.76 -19.69
N SER A 319 -6.17 -7.60 -18.67
CA SER A 319 -6.63 -7.55 -17.27
C SER A 319 -7.60 -6.41 -17.01
N LEU A 320 -7.47 -5.30 -17.74
CA LEU A 320 -8.33 -4.11 -17.65
C LEU A 320 -9.62 -4.20 -18.48
N GLY A 321 -9.92 -5.35 -19.09
CA GLY A 321 -11.15 -5.54 -19.89
C GLY A 321 -11.09 -4.98 -21.31
N TYR A 322 -9.89 -4.73 -21.84
CA TYR A 322 -9.69 -4.41 -23.25
C TYR A 322 -9.22 -5.65 -24.02
N THR A 323 -9.65 -5.79 -25.26
CA THR A 323 -9.22 -6.89 -26.13
C THR A 323 -7.80 -6.70 -26.66
N MET A 324 -7.35 -5.44 -26.77
CA MET A 324 -6.02 -5.00 -27.19
C MET A 324 -5.83 -3.54 -26.80
N ASP A 325 -4.65 -2.97 -27.10
CA ASP A 325 -4.40 -1.53 -26.97
C ASP A 325 -5.53 -0.70 -27.64
N PRO A 326 -6.22 0.19 -26.89
CA PRO A 326 -7.28 1.05 -27.41
C PRO A 326 -6.87 1.92 -28.60
N MET A 327 -5.62 2.36 -28.66
CA MET A 327 -5.10 3.17 -29.77
C MET A 327 -4.98 2.33 -31.04
N ALA A 328 -4.44 1.11 -30.91
CA ALA A 328 -4.33 0.16 -32.01
C ALA A 328 -5.72 -0.29 -32.50
N ALA A 329 -6.66 -0.56 -31.58
CA ALA A 329 -8.05 -0.88 -31.92
C ALA A 329 -8.71 0.25 -32.72
N LYS A 330 -8.52 1.51 -32.30
CA LYS A 330 -9.09 2.66 -33.02
C LYS A 330 -8.48 2.82 -34.42
N LYS A 331 -7.17 2.59 -34.57
CA LYS A 331 -6.48 2.63 -35.86
C LYS A 331 -7.01 1.55 -36.82
N ALA A 332 -7.28 0.35 -36.31
CA ALA A 332 -7.88 -0.73 -37.10
C ALA A 332 -9.31 -0.38 -37.55
N GLU A 333 -10.13 0.21 -36.67
CA GLU A 333 -11.50 0.66 -37.01
C GLU A 333 -11.49 1.70 -38.14
N ILE A 334 -10.60 2.70 -38.06
CA ILE A 334 -10.47 3.75 -39.08
C ILE A 334 -10.04 3.14 -40.41
N ARG A 335 -9.03 2.25 -40.42
CA ARG A 335 -8.58 1.57 -41.65
C ARG A 335 -9.71 0.79 -42.32
N LYS A 336 -10.53 0.07 -41.54
CA LYS A 336 -11.69 -0.67 -42.07
C LYS A 336 -12.71 0.26 -42.72
N LYS A 337 -12.96 1.43 -42.14
CA LYS A 337 -13.87 2.45 -42.69
C LYS A 337 -13.34 3.13 -43.95
N MET A 338 -12.02 3.21 -44.13
CA MET A 338 -11.42 3.78 -45.35
C MET A 338 -11.29 2.75 -46.49
N SER A 339 -11.49 1.47 -46.20
CA SER A 339 -11.47 0.37 -47.18
C SER A 339 -12.87 -0.04 -47.68
N HIS A 340 -13.92 0.69 -47.29
CA HIS A 340 -15.31 0.53 -47.74
C HIS A 340 -15.80 1.86 -48.31
#